data_AF-A0A929DFS0-F1
#
_entry.id   AF-A0A929DFS0-F1
#
_cell.length_a   1.000
_cell.length_b   1.000
_cell.length_c   1.000
_cell.angle_alpha   90.00
_cell.angle_beta   90.00
_cell.angle_gamma   90.00
#
_symmetry.space_group_name_H-M   'P 1'
#
loop_
_entity.id
_entity.type
_entity.pdbx_description
1 polymer ?
#
loop_
_entity_poly.entity_id
_entity_poly.type
_entity_poly.pdbx_seq_one_letter_code
_entity_poly.pdbx_strand_id
1 'polypeptide(L)'
;MKELADFLVVAAKLLLIKSLALLPRPSRLTPEAEDVGDELVRQLQAYKRFKEIAALLHERERQGLRGYVRIAPLPRLEPQLDLGEVTISDLLTVVQEALDAVPAPPVGEVVTPVTVTIAQQIVRIGDQLARRRQVRFREVLSEATTRIEIVVTLMALLELIKQDRVRVRQEQLFGEIVIERQAADQRSDDEAVPAAAQATSPAA
;
A
#
# COMPACT_ATOMS: atom_id res chain seq x y z
N MET A 1 -15.05 -25.26 -36.31
CA MET A 1 -13.72 -25.60 -36.90
C MET A 1 -12.55 -25.07 -36.07
N LYS A 2 -12.60 -23.83 -35.54
CA LYS A 2 -11.48 -23.24 -34.78
C LYS A 2 -11.11 -24.01 -33.49
N GLU A 3 -12.11 -24.39 -32.69
CA GLU A 3 -11.90 -25.15 -31.44
C GLU A 3 -11.22 -26.52 -31.67
N LEU A 4 -11.56 -27.19 -32.77
CA LEU A 4 -10.94 -28.47 -33.14
C LEU A 4 -9.49 -28.27 -33.56
N ALA A 5 -9.19 -27.19 -34.30
CA ALA A 5 -7.83 -26.86 -34.69
C ALA A 5 -6.95 -26.55 -33.47
N ASP A 6 -7.46 -25.77 -32.51
CA ASP A 6 -6.73 -25.45 -31.28
C ASP A 6 -6.45 -26.71 -30.44
N PHE A 7 -7.44 -27.61 -30.34
CA PHE A 7 -7.26 -28.90 -29.65
C PHE A 7 -6.22 -29.78 -30.35
N LEU A 8 -6.25 -29.87 -31.68
CA LEU A 8 -5.27 -30.64 -32.45
C LEU A 8 -3.84 -30.10 -32.28
N VAL A 9 -3.66 -28.78 -32.18
CA VAL A 9 -2.35 -28.16 -31.91
C VAL A 9 -1.81 -28.60 -30.54
N VAL A 10 -2.65 -28.59 -29.51
CA VAL A 10 -2.25 -29.04 -28.17
C VAL A 10 -1.93 -30.53 -28.16
N ALA A 11 -2.77 -31.35 -28.79
CA ALA A 11 -2.57 -32.79 -28.90
C ALA A 11 -1.25 -33.14 -29.62
N ALA A 12 -0.96 -32.46 -30.74
CA ALA A 12 0.28 -32.64 -31.48
C ALA A 12 1.52 -32.24 -30.65
N LYS A 13 1.46 -31.13 -29.91
CA LYS A 13 2.53 -30.70 -28.99
C LYS A 13 2.78 -31.74 -27.90
N LEU A 14 1.74 -32.30 -27.29
CA LEU A 14 1.87 -33.33 -26.26
C LEU A 14 2.49 -34.62 -26.82
N LEU A 15 2.10 -35.02 -28.04
CA LEU A 15 2.68 -36.19 -28.71
C LEU A 15 4.17 -35.97 -28.99
N LEU A 16 4.55 -34.79 -29.46
CA LEU A 16 5.95 -34.39 -29.68
C LEU A 16 6.78 -34.47 -28.39
N ILE A 17 6.29 -33.87 -27.30
CA ILE A 17 6.95 -33.91 -25.98
C ILE A 17 7.14 -35.36 -25.52
N LYS A 18 6.11 -36.20 -25.66
CA LYS A 18 6.16 -37.63 -25.27
C LYS A 18 7.16 -38.43 -26.11
N SER A 19 7.21 -38.18 -27.42
CA SER A 19 8.16 -38.83 -28.34
C SER A 19 9.61 -38.51 -27.94
N LEU A 20 9.90 -37.22 -27.69
CA LEU A 20 11.23 -36.74 -27.27
C LEU A 20 11.65 -37.28 -25.90
N ALA A 21 10.71 -37.48 -24.98
CA ALA A 21 10.98 -38.02 -23.66
C ALA A 21 11.32 -39.53 -23.67
N LEU A 22 10.81 -40.29 -24.64
CA LEU A 22 10.94 -41.75 -24.69
C LEU A 22 12.05 -42.26 -25.61
N LEU A 23 12.48 -41.47 -26.59
CA LEU A 23 13.50 -41.89 -27.56
C LEU A 23 14.92 -41.58 -27.05
N PRO A 24 15.91 -42.47 -27.32
CA PRO A 24 17.30 -42.20 -27.00
C PRO A 24 17.79 -40.98 -27.77
N ARG A 25 18.28 -39.97 -27.04
CA ARG A 25 18.69 -38.69 -27.60
C ARG A 25 19.98 -38.88 -28.42
N PRO A 26 20.03 -38.58 -29.73
CA PRO A 26 21.29 -38.49 -30.44
C PRO A 26 22.17 -37.41 -29.79
N SER A 27 23.48 -37.68 -29.71
CA SER A 27 24.50 -36.83 -29.06
C SER A 27 24.68 -35.43 -29.66
N ARG A 28 23.86 -35.07 -30.65
CA ARG A 28 23.70 -33.72 -31.20
C ARG A 28 22.21 -33.45 -31.32
N LEU A 29 21.63 -32.74 -30.35
CA LEU A 29 20.33 -32.11 -30.53
C LEU A 29 20.36 -30.67 -30.06
N THR A 30 19.63 -29.85 -30.82
CA THR A 30 19.38 -28.44 -30.61
C THR A 30 18.67 -28.21 -29.26
N PRO A 31 18.91 -27.06 -28.59
CA PRO A 31 18.36 -26.73 -27.27
C PRO A 31 16.82 -26.65 -27.19
N GLU A 32 16.12 -26.80 -28.32
CA GLU A 32 14.68 -26.57 -28.47
C GLU A 32 13.82 -27.67 -27.80
N ALA A 33 14.32 -28.91 -27.68
CA ALA A 33 13.51 -30.04 -27.22
C ALA A 33 13.17 -30.02 -25.71
N GLU A 34 14.10 -29.59 -24.87
CA GLU A 34 13.83 -29.39 -23.43
C GLU A 34 12.98 -28.12 -23.21
N ASP A 35 13.22 -27.09 -24.01
CA ASP A 35 12.49 -25.81 -23.95
C ASP A 35 10.99 -25.98 -24.26
N VAL A 36 10.61 -26.86 -25.19
CA VAL A 36 9.18 -27.08 -25.53
C VAL A 36 8.36 -27.61 -24.34
N GLY A 37 8.93 -28.49 -23.52
CA GLY A 37 8.26 -29.03 -22.33
C GLY A 37 8.11 -27.98 -21.24
N ASP A 38 9.19 -27.25 -20.97
CA ASP A 38 9.23 -26.19 -19.98
C ASP A 38 8.32 -25.01 -20.35
N GLU A 39 8.24 -24.67 -21.63
CA GLU A 39 7.33 -23.65 -22.14
C GLU A 39 5.86 -24.03 -21.93
N LEU A 40 5.49 -25.29 -22.16
CA LEU A 40 4.13 -25.75 -21.88
C LEU A 40 3.80 -25.68 -20.38
N VAL A 41 4.76 -26.03 -19.51
CA VAL A 41 4.60 -25.92 -18.06
C VAL A 41 4.37 -24.47 -17.64
N ARG A 42 5.15 -23.52 -18.18
CA ARG A 42 4.98 -22.08 -17.93
C ARG A 42 3.60 -21.59 -18.38
N GLN A 43 3.15 -22.00 -19.56
CA GLN A 43 1.82 -21.65 -20.07
C GLN A 43 0.70 -22.17 -19.17
N LEU A 44 0.80 -23.42 -18.68
CA LEU A 44 -0.19 -24.01 -17.77
C LEU A 44 -0.20 -23.32 -16.41
N GLN A 45 0.97 -22.93 -15.87
CA GLN A 45 1.05 -22.16 -14.62
C GLN A 45 0.40 -20.78 -14.77
N ALA A 46 0.68 -20.08 -15.88
CA ALA A 46 0.05 -18.80 -16.19
C ALA A 46 -1.47 -18.93 -16.30
N TYR A 47 -1.95 -19.92 -17.06
CA TYR A 47 -3.38 -20.21 -17.20
C TYR A 47 -4.04 -20.48 -15.85
N LYS A 48 -3.43 -21.32 -15.00
CA LYS A 48 -3.94 -21.60 -13.65
C LYS A 48 -4.09 -20.32 -12.82
N ARG A 49 -3.06 -19.46 -12.81
CA ARG A 49 -3.09 -18.19 -12.08
C ARG A 49 -4.22 -17.27 -12.56
N PHE A 50 -4.40 -17.13 -13.87
CA PHE A 50 -5.48 -16.30 -14.41
C PHE A 50 -6.86 -16.90 -14.13
N LYS A 51 -6.99 -18.22 -14.17
CA LYS A 51 -8.24 -18.92 -13.84
C LYS A 51 -8.65 -18.69 -12.38
N GLU A 52 -7.69 -18.71 -11.46
CA GLU A 52 -7.93 -18.42 -10.03
C GLU A 52 -8.33 -16.95 -9.81
N ILE A 53 -7.65 -16.00 -10.46
CA ILE A 53 -7.99 -14.57 -10.38
C ILE A 53 -9.38 -14.31 -10.96
N ALA A 54 -9.71 -14.93 -12.09
CA ALA A 54 -11.02 -14.79 -12.72
C ALA A 54 -12.14 -15.30 -11.79
N ALA A 55 -11.94 -16.42 -11.10
CA ALA A 55 -12.89 -16.92 -10.11
C ALA A 55 -13.08 -15.93 -8.94
N LEU A 56 -11.98 -15.35 -8.44
CA LEU A 56 -12.04 -14.35 -7.38
C LEU A 56 -12.77 -13.07 -7.83
N LEU A 57 -12.50 -12.59 -9.04
CA LEU A 57 -13.19 -11.42 -9.61
C LEU A 57 -14.68 -11.69 -9.80
N HIS A 58 -15.03 -12.88 -10.27
CA HIS A 58 -16.43 -13.29 -10.44
C HIS A 58 -17.17 -13.33 -9.10
N GLU A 59 -16.55 -13.83 -8.03
CA GLU A 59 -17.17 -13.79 -6.71
C GLU A 59 -17.30 -12.37 -6.16
N ARG A 60 -16.30 -11.50 -6.38
CA ARG A 60 -16.41 -10.06 -6.01
C ARG A 60 -17.53 -9.35 -6.76
N GLU A 61 -17.72 -9.66 -8.03
CA GLU A 61 -18.83 -9.16 -8.84
C GLU A 61 -20.18 -9.63 -8.26
N ARG A 62 -20.30 -10.93 -7.95
CA ARG A 62 -21.51 -11.54 -7.37
C ARG A 62 -21.88 -10.93 -6.03
N GLN A 63 -20.87 -10.57 -5.23
CA GLN A 63 -21.03 -9.89 -3.94
C GLN A 63 -21.35 -8.39 -4.06
N GLY A 64 -21.41 -7.85 -5.28
CA GLY A 64 -21.75 -6.44 -5.50
C GLY A 64 -20.69 -5.45 -4.99
N LEU A 65 -19.43 -5.89 -4.81
CA LEU A 65 -18.31 -5.07 -4.37
C LEU A 65 -17.83 -4.11 -5.48
N ARG A 66 -18.72 -3.25 -5.96
CA ARG A 66 -18.46 -2.25 -6.99
C ARG A 66 -18.05 -0.93 -6.33
N GLY A 67 -17.01 -0.30 -6.87
CA GLY A 67 -16.69 1.10 -6.54
C GLY A 67 -17.59 2.03 -7.36
N TYR A 68 -18.25 2.97 -6.70
CA TYR A 68 -18.97 4.04 -7.39
C TYR A 68 -18.05 5.26 -7.52
N VAL A 69 -17.98 5.82 -8.71
CA VAL A 69 -17.28 7.09 -8.93
C VAL A 69 -18.11 8.20 -8.28
N ARG A 70 -17.48 9.02 -7.45
CA ARG A 70 -18.11 10.22 -6.90
C ARG A 70 -18.26 11.26 -8.02
N ILE A 71 -19.45 11.39 -8.59
CA ILE A 71 -19.79 12.42 -9.59
C ILE A 71 -20.18 13.73 -8.86
N ALA A 72 -19.30 14.20 -7.98
CA ALA A 72 -19.46 15.52 -7.38
C ALA A 72 -18.57 16.50 -8.16
N PRO A 73 -19.10 17.65 -8.63
CA PRO A 73 -18.25 18.67 -9.23
C PRO A 73 -17.20 19.12 -8.21
N LEU A 74 -15.97 19.29 -8.68
CA LEU A 74 -14.89 19.85 -7.87
C LEU A 74 -15.36 21.21 -7.31
N PRO A 75 -15.16 21.50 -6.01
CA PRO A 75 -15.51 22.81 -5.48
C PRO A 75 -14.79 23.88 -6.32
N ARG A 76 -15.56 24.86 -6.82
CA ARG A 76 -15.00 26.03 -7.48
C ARG A 76 -14.27 26.84 -6.41
N LEU A 77 -12.96 26.64 -6.31
CA LEU A 77 -12.07 27.52 -5.61
C LEU A 77 -11.87 28.73 -6.54
N GLU A 78 -12.54 29.85 -6.27
CA GLU A 78 -12.18 31.11 -6.90
C GLU A 78 -10.90 31.61 -6.21
N PRO A 79 -9.74 31.65 -6.88
CA PRO A 79 -8.56 32.23 -6.28
C PRO A 79 -8.71 33.74 -6.36
N GLN A 80 -9.31 34.36 -5.35
CA GLN A 80 -9.04 35.77 -5.08
C GLN A 80 -7.62 35.89 -4.53
N LEU A 81 -6.63 35.78 -5.42
CA LEU A 81 -5.26 36.17 -5.11
C LEU A 81 -5.17 37.67 -5.38
N ASP A 82 -5.38 38.46 -4.34
CA ASP A 82 -4.97 39.87 -4.35
C ASP A 82 -3.45 39.90 -4.20
N LEU A 83 -2.75 39.94 -5.33
CA LEU A 83 -1.28 39.90 -5.39
C LEU A 83 -0.64 41.24 -5.01
N GLY A 84 -1.42 42.27 -4.62
CA GLY A 84 -0.90 43.58 -4.24
C GLY A 84 0.07 44.16 -5.29
N GLU A 85 1.12 44.84 -4.83
CA GLU A 85 2.18 45.43 -5.66
C GLU A 85 3.37 44.47 -5.90
N VAL A 86 3.14 43.16 -5.99
CA VAL A 86 4.24 42.22 -6.30
C VAL A 86 4.69 42.42 -7.74
N THR A 87 5.96 42.78 -7.91
CA THR A 87 6.57 42.93 -9.24
C THR A 87 7.25 41.64 -9.68
N ILE A 88 7.44 41.47 -10.99
CA ILE A 88 8.13 40.31 -11.58
C ILE A 88 9.56 40.16 -11.02
N SER A 89 10.19 41.29 -10.68
CA SER A 89 11.53 41.34 -10.09
C SER A 89 11.58 40.67 -8.71
N ASP A 90 10.53 40.84 -7.89
CA ASP A 90 10.44 40.22 -6.57
C ASP A 90 10.37 38.69 -6.70
N LEU A 91 9.59 38.20 -7.66
CA LEU A 91 9.49 36.78 -7.95
C LEU A 91 10.82 36.19 -8.44
N LEU A 92 11.53 36.92 -9.30
CA LEU A 92 12.82 36.51 -9.83
C LEU A 92 13.88 36.40 -8.71
N THR A 93 13.83 37.31 -7.74
CA THR A 93 14.74 37.34 -6.60
C THR A 93 14.49 36.13 -5.69
N VAL A 94 13.22 35.84 -5.37
CA VAL A 94 12.83 34.66 -4.57
C VAL A 94 13.22 33.34 -5.26
N VAL A 95 13.07 33.27 -6.59
CA VAL A 95 13.48 32.08 -7.36
C VAL A 95 14.99 31.89 -7.33
N GLN A 96 15.77 32.96 -7.43
CA GLN A 96 17.23 32.88 -7.34
C GLN A 96 17.68 32.42 -5.95
N GLU A 97 17.13 33.00 -4.88
CA GLU A 97 17.40 32.57 -3.51
C GLU A 97 17.04 31.10 -3.29
N ALA A 98 15.90 30.64 -3.83
CA ALA A 98 15.47 29.26 -3.72
C ALA A 98 16.38 28.28 -4.49
N LEU A 99 16.91 28.69 -5.64
CA LEU A 99 17.85 27.89 -6.43
C LEU A 99 19.24 27.83 -5.79
N ASP A 100 19.70 28.94 -5.22
CA ASP A 100 21.00 29.03 -4.54
C ASP A 100 20.99 28.29 -3.18
N ALA A 101 19.82 28.15 -2.56
CA ALA A 101 19.65 27.40 -1.31
C ALA A 101 19.70 25.88 -1.49
N VAL A 102 19.67 25.35 -2.73
CA VAL A 102 19.72 23.91 -2.99
C VAL A 102 21.12 23.51 -3.48
N PRO A 103 21.96 22.85 -2.64
CA PRO A 103 23.22 22.32 -3.13
C PRO A 103 22.98 21.29 -4.23
N ALA A 104 23.69 21.42 -5.35
CA ALA A 104 23.66 20.43 -6.43
C ALA A 104 24.00 19.05 -5.85
N PRO A 105 23.18 18.00 -6.10
CA PRO A 105 23.50 16.67 -5.60
C PRO A 105 24.81 16.20 -6.23
N PRO A 106 25.72 15.59 -5.46
CA PRO A 106 26.97 15.06 -6.01
C PRO A 106 26.64 14.01 -7.08
N VAL A 107 27.21 14.21 -8.27
CA VAL A 107 27.14 13.26 -9.37
C VAL A 107 28.08 12.11 -9.04
N GLY A 108 27.56 11.05 -8.44
CA GLY A 108 28.33 9.84 -8.23
C GLY A 108 28.05 9.15 -6.91
N GLU A 109 26.85 8.62 -6.74
CA GLU A 109 26.68 7.39 -5.98
C GLU A 109 25.38 6.74 -6.46
N VAL A 110 25.51 5.50 -6.94
CA VAL A 110 24.36 4.65 -7.25
C VAL A 110 23.63 4.44 -5.92
N VAL A 111 22.58 5.22 -5.69
CA VAL A 111 21.74 5.12 -4.50
C VAL A 111 21.09 3.75 -4.55
N THR A 112 21.67 2.80 -3.82
CA THR A 112 20.99 1.56 -3.45
C THR A 112 19.65 1.97 -2.85
N PRO A 113 18.51 1.47 -3.37
CA PRO A 113 17.22 1.83 -2.80
C PRO A 113 17.18 1.26 -1.38
N VAL A 114 17.34 2.14 -0.39
CA VAL A 114 17.05 1.80 1.00
C VAL A 114 15.56 1.52 1.06
N THR A 115 15.22 0.23 1.08
CA THR A 115 13.84 -0.24 1.13
C THR A 115 13.33 -0.09 2.56
N VAL A 116 12.95 1.13 2.94
CA VAL A 116 12.25 1.36 4.20
C VAL A 116 10.82 0.83 4.04
N THR A 117 10.46 -0.16 4.85
CA THR A 117 9.11 -0.74 4.83
C THR A 117 8.21 -0.14 5.91
N ILE A 118 6.90 -0.12 5.65
CA ILE A 118 5.89 0.33 6.62
C ILE A 118 5.97 -0.53 7.90
N ALA A 119 6.13 -1.85 7.76
CA ALA A 119 6.21 -2.77 8.89
C ALA A 119 7.36 -2.43 9.85
N GLN A 120 8.54 -2.07 9.32
CA GLN A 120 9.68 -1.65 10.13
C GLN A 120 9.38 -0.35 10.89
N GLN A 121 8.77 0.64 10.23
CA GLN A 121 8.44 1.91 10.89
C GLN A 121 7.32 1.75 11.95
N ILE A 122 6.38 0.83 11.76
CA ILE A 122 5.37 0.48 12.77
C ILE A 122 6.03 -0.04 14.05
N VAL A 123 7.01 -0.95 13.92
CA VAL A 123 7.76 -1.50 15.06
C VAL A 123 8.52 -0.37 15.78
N ARG A 124 9.21 0.48 15.02
CA ARG A 124 9.98 1.61 15.56
C ARG A 124 9.12 2.58 16.38
N ILE A 125 7.97 2.99 15.84
CA ILE A 125 7.02 3.87 16.56
C ILE A 125 6.52 3.17 17.84
N GLY A 126 6.24 1.86 17.75
CA GLY A 126 5.83 1.05 18.90
C GLY A 126 6.89 1.00 20.01
N ASP A 127 8.17 0.80 19.67
CA ASP A 127 9.27 0.73 20.62
C ASP A 127 9.51 2.07 21.33
N GLN A 128 9.36 3.19 20.62
CA GLN A 128 9.46 4.52 21.22
C GLN A 128 8.29 4.78 22.20
N LEU A 129 7.07 4.38 21.83
CA LEU A 129 5.88 4.47 22.69
C LEU A 129 5.89 3.47 23.86
N ALA A 130 6.69 2.41 23.78
CA ALA A 130 6.92 1.51 24.91
C ALA A 130 7.78 2.16 26.00
N ARG A 131 8.74 3.01 25.61
CA ARG A 131 9.65 3.72 26.52
C ARG A 131 9.06 5.03 27.06
N ARG A 132 8.21 5.70 26.26
CA ARG A 132 7.59 6.99 26.60
C ARG A 132 6.08 6.89 26.36
N ARG A 133 5.26 7.31 27.33
CA ARG A 133 3.78 7.31 27.18
C ARG A 133 3.29 8.17 26.02
N GLN A 134 4.07 9.19 25.66
CA GLN A 134 3.78 10.15 24.61
C GLN A 134 5.07 10.52 23.90
N VAL A 135 5.02 10.64 22.57
CA VAL A 135 6.16 11.00 21.71
C VAL A 135 5.70 12.00 20.66
N ARG A 136 6.53 13.01 20.37
CA ARG A 136 6.28 13.97 19.29
C ARG A 136 6.69 13.36 17.96
N PHE A 137 5.89 13.52 16.91
CA PHE A 137 6.21 12.97 15.58
C PHE A 137 7.54 13.49 15.03
N ARG A 138 7.90 14.74 15.34
CA ARG A 138 9.23 15.30 14.99
C ARG A 138 10.39 14.54 15.62
N GLU A 139 10.21 14.00 16.82
CA GLU A 139 11.22 13.16 17.47
C GLU A 139 11.36 11.81 16.77
N VAL A 140 10.24 11.23 16.32
CA VAL A 140 10.24 10.00 15.51
C VAL A 140 10.99 10.20 14.18
N LEU A 141 10.84 11.39 13.57
CA LEU A 141 11.48 11.75 12.32
C LEU A 141 12.93 12.20 12.46
N SER A 142 13.43 12.47 13.67
CA SER A 142 14.79 12.97 13.88
C SER A 142 15.88 12.02 13.39
N GLU A 143 15.56 10.73 13.33
CA GLU A 143 16.43 9.67 12.85
C GLU A 143 16.21 9.33 11.36
N ALA A 144 15.29 10.02 10.67
CA ALA A 144 15.02 9.80 9.25
C ALA A 144 16.04 10.51 8.37
N THR A 145 16.66 9.76 7.45
CA THR A 145 17.76 10.27 6.60
C THR A 145 17.30 10.67 5.20
N THR A 146 16.14 10.16 4.75
CA THR A 146 15.65 10.37 3.38
C THR A 146 14.18 10.80 3.36
N ARG A 147 13.78 11.50 2.29
CA ARG A 147 12.37 11.87 2.06
C ARG A 147 11.44 10.64 2.00
N ILE A 148 11.93 9.53 1.45
CA ILE A 148 11.17 8.28 1.36
C ILE A 148 10.90 7.75 2.78
N GLU A 149 11.89 7.77 3.67
CA GLU A 149 11.73 7.34 5.05
C GLU A 149 10.66 8.18 5.78
N ILE A 150 10.68 9.51 5.61
CA ILE A 150 9.67 10.40 6.20
C ILE A 150 8.25 10.01 5.74
N VAL A 151 8.06 9.77 4.43
CA VAL A 151 6.75 9.37 3.87
C VAL A 151 6.31 8.02 4.42
N VAL A 152 7.21 7.04 4.48
CA VAL A 152 6.89 5.69 4.99
C VAL A 152 6.58 5.72 6.48
N THR A 153 7.27 6.54 7.27
CA THR A 153 6.98 6.72 8.70
C THR A 153 5.62 7.38 8.93
N LEU A 154 5.24 8.36 8.10
CA LEU A 154 3.89 8.93 8.14
C LEU A 154 2.83 7.88 7.79
N MET A 155 3.07 7.06 6.77
CA MET A 155 2.17 5.95 6.43
C MET A 155 2.04 4.93 7.57
N ALA A 156 3.14 4.60 8.24
CA ALA A 156 3.14 3.71 9.39
C ALA A 156 2.32 4.29 10.57
N LEU A 157 2.43 5.59 10.83
CA LEU A 157 1.60 6.27 11.83
C LEU A 157 0.10 6.18 11.47
N LEU A 158 -0.26 6.44 10.21
CA LEU A 158 -1.65 6.34 9.75
C LEU A 158 -2.20 4.92 9.85
N GLU A 159 -1.38 3.91 9.57
CA GLU A 159 -1.78 2.50 9.74
C GLU A 159 -1.98 2.15 11.22
N LEU A 160 -1.13 2.66 12.13
CA LEU A 160 -1.31 2.48 13.58
C LEU A 160 -2.60 3.15 14.10
N ILE A 161 -2.96 4.32 13.58
CA ILE A 161 -4.23 5.00 13.90
C ILE A 161 -5.41 4.17 13.39
N LYS A 162 -5.33 3.68 12.15
CA LYS A 162 -6.37 2.82 11.56
C LYS A 162 -6.60 1.52 12.34
N GLN A 163 -5.56 0.99 12.97
CA GLN A 163 -5.62 -0.20 13.82
C GLN A 163 -6.03 0.09 15.28
N ASP A 164 -6.37 1.34 15.62
CA ASP A 164 -6.73 1.78 16.98
C ASP A 164 -5.64 1.45 18.03
N ARG A 165 -4.37 1.40 17.62
CA ARG A 165 -3.23 1.09 18.49
C ARG A 165 -2.61 2.33 19.13
N VAL A 166 -2.81 3.49 18.51
CA VAL A 166 -2.26 4.78 18.96
C VAL A 166 -3.31 5.86 18.81
N ARG A 167 -3.30 6.83 19.73
CA ARG A 167 -4.08 8.06 19.64
C ARG A 167 -3.16 9.20 19.22
N VAL A 168 -3.64 10.08 18.37
CA VAL A 168 -2.88 11.23 17.87
C VAL A 168 -3.63 12.52 18.18
N ARG A 169 -2.91 13.53 18.66
CA ARG A 169 -3.40 14.90 18.87
C ARG A 169 -2.63 15.87 17.99
N GLN A 170 -3.35 16.76 17.33
CA GLN A 170 -2.82 17.89 16.58
C GLN A 170 -3.78 19.08 16.75
N GLU A 171 -3.31 20.19 17.30
CA GLU A 171 -4.16 21.33 17.67
C GLU A 171 -4.48 22.24 16.49
N GLN A 172 -3.56 22.34 15.52
CA GLN A 172 -3.67 23.22 14.36
C GLN A 172 -3.19 22.47 13.11
N LEU A 173 -3.77 22.79 11.95
CA LEU A 173 -3.32 22.23 10.67
C LEU A 173 -1.83 22.51 10.49
N PHE A 174 -1.06 21.47 10.11
CA PHE A 174 0.40 21.52 9.98
C PHE A 174 1.17 21.83 11.28
N GLY A 175 0.48 21.83 12.43
CA GLY A 175 1.06 21.96 13.76
C GLY A 175 1.74 20.67 14.24
N GLU A 176 2.27 20.70 15.46
CA GLU A 176 2.93 19.56 16.07
C GLU A 176 1.97 18.37 16.23
N ILE A 177 2.44 17.18 15.82
CA ILE A 177 1.70 15.93 15.95
C ILE A 177 2.24 15.19 17.16
N VAL A 178 1.36 14.93 18.12
CA VAL A 178 1.69 14.22 19.35
C VAL A 178 1.04 12.85 19.35
N ILE A 179 1.83 11.81 19.57
CA ILE A 179 1.44 10.41 19.49
C ILE A 179 1.39 9.84 20.91
N GLU A 180 0.27 9.24 21.26
CA GLU A 180 -0.02 8.67 22.57
C GLU A 180 -0.33 7.18 22.43
N ARG A 181 0.17 6.38 23.36
CA ARG A 181 -0.19 4.96 23.42
C ARG A 181 -1.62 4.82 23.90
N GLN A 182 -2.44 4.08 23.16
CA GLN A 182 -3.74 3.64 23.63
C GLN A 182 -3.50 2.51 24.63
N ALA A 183 -3.83 2.74 25.91
CA ALA A 183 -3.97 1.64 26.85
C ALA A 183 -5.08 0.75 26.31
N ALA A 184 -4.85 -0.57 26.28
CA ALA A 184 -5.90 -1.52 26.01
C ALA A 184 -6.94 -1.37 27.12
N ASP A 185 -7.96 -0.56 26.87
CA ASP A 185 -9.12 -0.51 27.73
C ASP A 185 -9.87 -1.81 27.50
N GLN A 186 -10.04 -2.53 28.59
CA GLN A 186 -10.83 -3.74 28.67
C GLN A 186 -12.24 -3.36 28.21
N ARG A 187 -12.60 -3.68 26.96
CA ARG A 187 -14.02 -3.84 26.62
C ARG A 187 -14.47 -5.11 27.32
N SER A 188 -14.92 -4.90 28.55
CA SER A 188 -15.71 -5.82 29.34
C SER A 188 -16.83 -6.42 28.49
N ASP A 189 -16.96 -7.72 28.64
CA ASP A 189 -18.24 -8.40 28.67
C ASP A 189 -19.25 -7.52 29.43
N ASP A 190 -20.17 -6.90 28.70
CA ASP A 190 -21.44 -6.45 29.28
C ASP A 190 -22.51 -6.45 28.17
N GLU A 191 -22.74 -7.65 27.63
CA GLU A 191 -24.03 -7.98 27.01
C GLU A 191 -24.96 -8.48 28.13
N ALA A 192 -25.34 -7.58 29.04
CA ALA A 192 -26.46 -7.78 29.96
C ALA A 192 -27.61 -6.87 29.55
N VAL A 193 -28.55 -7.49 28.84
CA VAL A 193 -29.86 -6.98 28.40
C VAL A 193 -30.58 -6.17 29.48
N PRO A 194 -31.14 -4.98 29.19
CA PRO A 194 -32.04 -4.32 30.12
C PRO A 194 -33.42 -4.98 30.01
N ALA A 195 -33.79 -5.77 31.02
CA ALA A 195 -35.17 -6.22 31.20
C ALA A 195 -35.90 -5.28 32.17
N ALA A 196 -37.08 -4.87 31.72
CA ALA A 196 -37.96 -3.87 32.29
C ALA A 196 -38.41 -4.10 33.76
N ALA A 197 -38.48 -2.97 34.49
CA ALA A 197 -39.63 -2.46 35.27
C ALA A 197 -40.41 -3.41 36.22
N GLN A 198 -40.48 -3.06 37.51
CA GLN A 198 -41.65 -2.45 38.20
C GLN A 198 -41.57 -2.53 39.74
N ALA A 199 -42.16 -1.50 40.38
CA ALA A 199 -42.57 -1.37 41.80
C ALA A 199 -41.44 -1.20 42.84
N THR A 200 -41.45 -0.26 43.81
CA THR A 200 -42.54 0.50 44.44
C THR A 200 -41.99 1.76 45.14
N SER A 201 -42.84 2.78 45.24
CA SER A 201 -42.70 4.11 45.88
C SER A 201 -42.23 4.12 47.36
N PRO A 202 -41.64 5.23 47.87
CA PRO A 202 -41.10 5.34 49.23
C PRO A 202 -42.13 5.86 50.25
N ALA A 203 -41.93 5.53 51.54
CA ALA A 203 -42.34 6.37 52.69
C ALA A 203 -41.80 5.80 54.02
N ALA A 204 -40.85 6.50 54.63
CA ALA A 204 -40.73 6.79 56.07
C ALA A 204 -39.63 7.83 56.28
#